data_AF-A0A962EFF9-F1
#
_entry.id   AF-A0A962EFF9-F1
#
_cell.length_a   1.000
_cell.length_b   1.000
_cell.length_c   1.000
_cell.angle_alpha   90.00
_cell.angle_beta   90.00
_cell.angle_gamma   90.00
#
_symmetry.space_group_name_H-M   'P 1'
#
loop_
_entity.id
_entity.type
_entity.pdbx_description
1 polymer ?
#
loop_
_entity_poly.entity_id
_entity_poly.type
_entity_poly.pdbx_seq_one_letter_code
_entity_poly.pdbx_strand_id
1 'polypeptide(L)'
;MPARPPIPHTLISEPPVAAKPKIRPSKMGKWRALVLVLVHVLIGLHIAHWLSTGESLTPVEPSEAMAFSRSSIVNTGLLFFAATIVLTAVFGRFFCGWGCHVLALQDLCRHWMLKLGITPRPLKSRALMWVPALAFFYMFLWPALYRWWIGDSLAVRGWELTT
;
A
#
# COMPACT_ATOMS: atom_id res chain seq x y z
N MET A 1 40.15 19.64 -32.84
CA MET A 1 38.83 18.99 -32.72
C MET A 1 37.83 19.84 -33.49
N PRO A 2 37.23 19.33 -34.58
CA PRO A 2 36.24 20.09 -35.36
C PRO A 2 34.99 20.36 -34.51
N ALA A 3 34.51 21.60 -34.54
CA ALA A 3 33.33 22.03 -33.81
C ALA A 3 32.09 21.26 -34.30
N ARG A 4 31.35 20.65 -33.36
CA ARG A 4 30.09 19.96 -33.63
C ARG A 4 29.08 20.97 -34.18
N PRO A 5 28.45 20.73 -35.34
CA PRO A 5 27.45 21.64 -35.87
C PRO A 5 26.26 21.77 -34.88
N PRO A 6 25.69 22.98 -34.74
CA PRO A 6 24.55 23.18 -33.86
C PRO A 6 23.36 22.35 -34.36
N ILE A 7 22.74 21.61 -33.45
CA ILE A 7 21.56 20.79 -33.73
C ILE A 7 20.41 21.73 -34.13
N PRO A 8 19.83 21.60 -35.33
CA PRO A 8 18.66 22.37 -35.72
C PRO A 8 17.48 21.97 -34.81
N HIS A 9 17.02 22.89 -33.98
CA HIS A 9 15.92 22.70 -33.00
C HIS A 9 14.53 22.80 -33.66
N THR A 10 14.43 22.59 -34.97
CA THR A 10 13.23 22.84 -35.78
C THR A 10 12.52 21.58 -36.27
N LEU A 11 12.63 20.44 -35.57
CA LEU A 11 12.01 19.17 -35.98
C LEU A 11 10.84 18.68 -35.10
N ILE A 12 10.20 19.57 -34.33
CA ILE A 12 8.86 19.26 -33.82
C ILE A 12 8.00 20.52 -33.94
N SER A 13 7.38 20.71 -35.11
CA SER A 13 6.14 21.47 -35.21
C SER A 13 5.07 20.68 -34.46
N GLU A 14 5.04 20.81 -33.13
CA GLU A 14 3.95 20.29 -32.33
C GLU A 14 2.66 20.97 -32.84
N PRO A 15 1.63 20.21 -33.26
CA PRO A 15 0.33 20.81 -33.52
C PRO A 15 -0.11 21.54 -32.24
N PRO A 16 -0.83 22.68 -32.33
CA PRO A 16 -1.20 23.48 -31.17
C PRO A 16 -1.80 22.57 -30.11
N VAL A 17 -1.08 22.44 -28.98
CA VAL A 17 -1.44 21.55 -27.87
C VAL A 17 -2.89 21.81 -27.54
N ALA A 18 -3.77 20.86 -27.89
CA ALA A 18 -5.18 20.95 -27.58
C ALA A 18 -5.31 21.30 -26.09
N ALA A 19 -6.06 22.37 -25.80
CA ALA A 19 -6.15 22.96 -24.48
C ALA A 19 -6.26 21.85 -23.42
N LYS A 20 -5.23 21.77 -22.55
CA LYS A 20 -5.14 20.71 -21.53
C LYS A 20 -6.48 20.64 -20.80
N PRO A 21 -7.18 19.48 -20.78
CA PRO A 21 -8.46 19.39 -20.12
C PRO A 21 -8.28 19.81 -18.66
N LYS A 22 -9.04 20.82 -18.24
CA LYS A 22 -8.99 21.37 -16.88
C LYS A 22 -9.43 20.24 -15.95
N ILE A 23 -8.46 19.59 -15.30
CA ILE A 23 -8.73 18.47 -14.39
C ILE A 23 -9.61 19.02 -13.26
N ARG A 24 -10.85 18.52 -13.18
CA ARG A 24 -11.80 18.94 -12.15
C ARG A 24 -11.19 18.67 -10.77
N PRO A 25 -11.10 19.67 -9.88
CA PRO A 25 -10.59 19.44 -8.53
C PRO A 25 -11.50 18.45 -7.82
N SER A 26 -10.92 17.35 -7.33
CA SER A 26 -11.64 16.36 -6.56
C SER A 26 -12.01 16.95 -5.20
N LYS A 27 -13.31 17.06 -4.91
CA LYS A 27 -13.81 17.41 -3.57
C LYS A 27 -13.33 16.42 -2.49
N MET A 28 -12.89 15.23 -2.90
CA MET A 28 -12.54 14.13 -2.00
C MET A 28 -11.08 14.15 -1.52
N GLY A 29 -10.24 15.05 -2.06
CA GLY A 29 -8.85 15.19 -1.62
C GLY A 29 -8.72 15.54 -0.14
N LYS A 30 -9.66 16.34 0.40
CA LYS A 30 -9.69 16.75 1.82
C LYS A 30 -9.95 15.55 2.75
N TRP A 31 -10.90 14.69 2.39
CA TRP A 31 -11.22 13.47 3.14
C TRP A 31 -10.08 12.48 3.12
N ARG A 32 -9.44 12.30 1.96
CA ARG A 32 -8.24 11.46 1.85
C ARG A 32 -7.11 11.99 2.73
N ALA A 33 -6.83 13.30 2.70
CA ALA A 33 -5.81 13.90 3.55
C ALA A 33 -6.12 13.70 5.05
N LEU A 34 -7.38 13.89 5.45
CA LEU A 34 -7.82 13.66 6.83
C LEU A 34 -7.61 12.20 7.27
N VAL A 35 -7.95 11.23 6.43
CA VAL A 35 -7.71 9.81 6.71
C VAL A 35 -6.21 9.51 6.84
N LEU A 36 -5.38 10.06 5.96
CA LEU A 36 -3.93 9.86 6.01
C LEU A 36 -3.33 10.41 7.31
N VAL A 37 -3.78 11.59 7.76
CA VAL A 37 -3.36 12.17 9.04
C VAL A 37 -3.85 11.30 10.21
N LEU A 38 -5.12 10.91 10.20
CA LEU A 38 -5.71 10.09 11.26
C LEU A 38 -4.98 8.75 11.43
N VAL A 39 -4.60 8.10 10.34
CA VAL A 39 -3.80 6.87 10.39
C VAL A 39 -2.45 7.09 11.08
N HIS A 40 -1.76 8.20 10.80
CA HIS A 40 -0.49 8.50 11.47
C HIS A 40 -0.68 8.81 12.96
N VAL A 41 -1.76 9.50 13.32
CA VAL A 41 -2.10 9.75 14.73
C VAL A 41 -2.36 8.44 15.45
N LEU A 42 -3.11 7.51 14.84
CA LEU A 42 -3.37 6.19 15.42
C LEU A 42 -2.09 5.36 15.59
N ILE A 43 -1.20 5.40 14.60
CA ILE A 43 0.12 4.74 14.69
C ILE A 43 0.94 5.37 15.82
N GLY A 44 0.99 6.71 15.91
CA GLY A 44 1.69 7.40 16.98
C GLY A 44 1.12 7.09 18.37
N LEU A 45 -0.20 7.00 18.48
CA LEU A 45 -0.89 6.61 19.71
C LEU A 45 -0.60 5.16 20.09
N HIS A 46 -0.57 4.26 19.10
CA HIS A 46 -0.18 2.86 19.32
C HIS A 46 1.27 2.74 19.82
N ILE A 47 2.20 3.48 19.23
CA ILE A 47 3.61 3.52 19.67
C ILE A 47 3.71 4.10 21.08
N ALA A 48 3.02 5.21 21.37
CA ALA A 48 3.01 5.82 22.69
C ALA A 48 2.41 4.88 23.76
N HIS A 49 1.34 4.17 23.40
CA HIS A 49 0.76 3.13 24.24
C HIS A 49 1.77 2.00 24.50
N TRP A 50 2.40 1.47 23.44
CA TRP A 50 3.42 0.42 23.56
C TRP A 50 4.59 0.83 24.46
N LEU A 51 5.12 2.05 24.27
CA LEU A 51 6.17 2.61 25.13
C LEU A 51 5.74 2.74 26.60
N SER A 52 4.44 2.90 26.87
CA SER A 52 3.90 2.99 28.23
C SER A 52 3.58 1.63 28.87
N THR A 53 3.19 0.61 28.10
CA THR A 53 2.77 -0.70 28.61
C THR A 53 3.82 -1.81 28.48
N GLY A 54 4.92 -1.58 27.74
CA GLY A 54 6.07 -2.49 27.67
C GLY A 54 5.88 -3.69 26.74
N GLU A 55 4.81 -4.48 26.91
CA GLU A 55 4.39 -5.52 25.97
C GLU A 55 2.86 -5.59 25.95
N SER A 56 2.25 -5.53 24.76
CA SER A 56 0.79 -5.54 24.67
C SER A 56 0.21 -6.46 23.60
N LEU A 57 0.90 -6.73 22.47
CA LEU A 57 0.40 -7.61 21.40
C LEU A 57 1.55 -8.22 20.57
N THR A 58 1.31 -9.40 19.99
CA THR A 58 2.16 -10.05 18.98
C THR A 58 2.35 -9.16 17.73
N PRO A 59 3.45 -9.35 16.95
CA PRO A 59 3.76 -8.50 15.79
C PRO A 59 2.59 -8.40 14.79
N VAL A 60 2.19 -7.18 14.46
CA VAL A 60 1.01 -6.91 13.62
C VAL A 60 1.36 -6.82 12.14
N GLU A 61 2.11 -7.81 11.64
CA GLU A 61 2.59 -7.83 10.25
C GLU A 61 1.65 -8.63 9.33
N PRO A 62 1.45 -8.21 8.06
CA PRO A 62 0.68 -9.02 7.10
C PRO A 62 1.29 -10.41 6.83
N SER A 63 2.60 -10.55 7.01
CA SER A 63 3.35 -11.82 6.96
C SER A 63 2.91 -12.80 8.04
N GLU A 64 2.53 -12.32 9.24
CA GLU A 64 2.02 -13.17 10.32
C GLU A 64 0.69 -13.82 9.92
N ALA A 65 -0.14 -13.17 9.11
CA ALA A 65 -1.36 -13.80 8.60
C ALA A 65 -1.09 -15.06 7.75
N MET A 66 0.15 -15.28 7.28
CA MET A 66 0.58 -16.51 6.60
C MET A 66 0.57 -17.73 7.54
N ALA A 67 0.75 -17.54 8.84
CA ALA A 67 0.69 -18.61 9.83
C ALA A 67 -0.69 -19.30 9.82
N PHE A 68 -1.76 -18.57 9.58
CA PHE A 68 -3.08 -19.15 9.37
C PHE A 68 -3.09 -20.16 8.20
N SER A 69 -2.47 -19.78 7.08
CA SER A 69 -2.43 -20.67 5.92
C SER A 69 -1.52 -21.88 6.14
N ARG A 70 -0.42 -21.74 6.91
CA ARG A 70 0.53 -22.83 7.18
C ARG A 70 0.13 -23.79 8.31
N SER A 71 -0.47 -23.29 9.39
CA SER A 71 -0.73 -24.07 10.60
C SER A 71 -2.15 -23.93 11.12
N SER A 72 -3.03 -23.17 10.45
CA SER A 72 -4.40 -22.88 10.92
C SER A 72 -4.44 -22.24 12.31
N ILE A 73 -3.45 -21.41 12.62
CA ILE A 73 -3.38 -20.60 13.84
C ILE A 73 -4.04 -19.24 13.57
N VAL A 74 -4.98 -18.85 14.42
CA VAL A 74 -5.57 -17.52 14.38
C VAL A 74 -4.71 -16.60 15.25
N ASN A 75 -4.08 -15.61 14.62
CA ASN A 75 -3.22 -14.63 15.28
C ASN A 75 -3.75 -13.20 15.09
N THR A 76 -3.16 -12.29 15.87
CA THR A 76 -3.48 -10.86 15.84
C THR A 76 -3.24 -10.23 14.46
N GLY A 77 -2.18 -10.66 13.76
CA GLY A 77 -1.87 -10.22 12.40
C GLY A 77 -2.97 -10.55 11.38
N LEU A 78 -3.56 -11.75 11.44
CA LEU A 78 -4.69 -12.18 10.60
C LEU A 78 -5.93 -11.34 10.87
N LEU A 79 -6.28 -11.11 12.14
CA LEU A 79 -7.45 -10.31 12.52
C LEU A 79 -7.30 -8.86 12.03
N PHE A 80 -6.12 -8.27 12.22
CA PHE A 80 -5.81 -6.94 11.71
C PHE A 80 -5.83 -6.88 10.18
N PHE A 81 -5.26 -7.88 9.50
CA PHE A 81 -5.27 -7.96 8.04
C PHE A 81 -6.69 -8.13 7.47
N ALA A 82 -7.52 -8.98 8.08
CA ALA A 82 -8.92 -9.15 7.70
C ALA A 82 -9.72 -7.87 7.93
N ALA A 83 -9.56 -7.21 9.09
CA ALA A 83 -10.20 -5.94 9.39
C ALA A 83 -9.81 -4.87 8.36
N THR A 84 -8.52 -4.74 8.05
CA THR A 84 -8.05 -3.76 7.06
C THR A 84 -8.57 -4.05 5.64
N ILE A 85 -8.72 -5.31 5.24
CA ILE A 85 -9.38 -5.68 3.97
C ILE A 85 -10.85 -5.23 3.98
N VAL A 86 -11.60 -5.54 5.04
CA VAL A 86 -13.01 -5.14 5.16
C VAL A 86 -13.16 -3.61 5.14
N LEU A 87 -12.33 -2.91 5.89
CA LEU A 87 -12.26 -1.44 5.88
C LEU A 87 -11.93 -0.89 4.49
N THR A 88 -11.04 -1.54 3.74
CA THR A 88 -10.71 -1.14 2.36
C THR A 88 -11.82 -1.50 1.38
N ALA A 89 -12.56 -2.58 1.58
CA ALA A 89 -13.70 -2.92 0.73
C ALA A 89 -14.85 -1.91 0.89
N VAL A 90 -15.12 -1.49 2.13
CA VAL A 90 -16.21 -0.54 2.46
C VAL A 90 -15.80 0.90 2.18
N PHE A 91 -14.58 1.30 2.55
CA PHE A 91 -14.10 2.67 2.49
C PHE A 91 -12.98 2.88 1.47
N GLY A 92 -12.76 1.95 0.52
CA GLY A 92 -11.58 1.87 -0.36
C GLY A 92 -11.20 3.12 -1.13
N ARG A 93 -12.15 4.03 -1.31
CA ARG A 93 -11.90 5.32 -1.96
C ARG A 93 -11.27 6.37 -1.05
N PHE A 94 -11.37 6.20 0.25
CA PHE A 94 -10.82 7.07 1.30
C PHE A 94 -9.74 6.37 2.12
N PHE A 95 -9.86 5.04 2.30
CA PHE A 95 -8.94 4.19 3.04
C PHE A 95 -8.32 3.14 2.12
N CYS A 96 -7.01 3.20 1.97
CA CYS A 96 -6.13 2.33 1.18
C CYS A 96 -5.59 1.11 1.95
N GLY A 97 -6.08 0.83 3.15
CA GLY A 97 -5.62 -0.29 3.97
C GLY A 97 -4.29 -0.03 4.69
N TRP A 98 -3.52 -1.09 4.91
CA TRP A 98 -2.21 -1.01 5.56
C TRP A 98 -1.27 -0.01 4.87
N GLY A 99 -1.27 0.07 3.54
CA GLY A 99 -0.38 0.95 2.76
C GLY A 99 -0.66 2.46 2.87
N CYS A 100 -1.64 2.89 3.66
CA CYS A 100 -1.97 4.31 3.76
C CYS A 100 -0.88 5.19 4.34
N HIS A 101 -0.04 4.66 5.24
CA HIS A 101 1.09 5.41 5.76
C HIS A 101 2.15 5.66 4.67
N VAL A 102 2.45 4.64 3.84
CA VAL A 102 3.35 4.77 2.68
C VAL A 102 2.80 5.76 1.65
N LEU A 103 1.48 5.71 1.40
CA LEU A 103 0.84 6.60 0.44
C LEU A 103 0.86 8.07 0.91
N ALA A 104 0.70 8.32 2.21
CA ALA A 104 0.85 9.66 2.77
C ALA A 104 2.27 10.19 2.58
N LEU A 105 3.27 9.35 2.81
CA LEU A 105 4.67 9.71 2.59
C LEU A 105 4.95 10.00 1.12
N GLN A 106 4.42 9.18 0.20
CA GLN A 106 4.53 9.43 -1.25
C GLN A 106 3.87 10.76 -1.66
N ASP A 107 2.66 11.06 -1.14
CA ASP A 107 1.96 12.31 -1.41
C ASP A 107 2.72 13.52 -0.83
N LEU A 108 3.34 13.38 0.35
CA LEU A 108 4.17 14.40 0.98
C LEU A 108 5.47 14.66 0.19
N CYS A 109 6.18 13.60 -0.21
CA CYS A 109 7.37 13.70 -1.04
C CYS A 109 7.05 14.38 -2.37
N ARG A 110 5.94 14.01 -3.02
CA ARG A 110 5.48 14.67 -4.25
C ARG A 110 5.21 16.15 -4.05
N HIS A 111 4.57 16.53 -2.94
CA HIS A 111 4.32 17.94 -2.61
C HIS A 111 5.61 18.75 -2.48
N TRP A 112 6.62 18.20 -1.79
CA TRP A 112 7.93 18.82 -1.65
C TRP A 112 8.70 18.90 -2.98
N MET A 113 8.69 17.83 -3.79
CA MET A 113 9.32 17.83 -5.11
C MET A 113 8.72 18.90 -6.04
N LEU A 114 7.39 19.07 -6.02
CA LEU A 114 6.72 20.09 -6.81
C LEU A 114 7.08 21.51 -6.35
N LYS A 115 7.24 21.75 -5.04
CA LYS A 115 7.73 23.02 -4.50
C LYS A 115 9.17 23.33 -4.97
N LEU A 116 9.99 22.30 -5.15
CA LEU A 116 11.36 22.41 -5.66
C LEU A 116 11.44 22.47 -7.19
N GLY A 117 10.30 22.52 -7.89
CA GLY A 117 10.24 22.59 -9.35
C GLY A 117 10.48 21.24 -10.07
N ILE A 118 10.59 20.14 -9.33
CA ILE A 118 10.77 18.80 -9.90
C ILE A 118 9.38 18.19 -10.14
N THR A 119 9.03 17.94 -11.40
CA THR A 119 7.77 17.25 -11.76
C THR A 119 8.04 15.77 -12.05
N PRO A 120 7.89 14.86 -11.06
CA PRO A 120 8.10 13.43 -11.28
C PRO A 120 7.07 12.89 -12.26
N ARG A 121 7.53 12.16 -13.28
CA ARG A 121 6.65 11.45 -14.22
C ARG A 121 6.10 10.20 -13.52
N PRO A 122 4.78 9.94 -13.57
CA PRO A 122 4.21 8.74 -12.97
C PRO A 122 4.76 7.50 -13.67
N LEU A 123 5.20 6.51 -12.89
CA LEU A 123 5.66 5.23 -13.40
C LEU A 123 4.46 4.45 -13.96
N LYS A 124 4.33 4.45 -15.29
CA LYS A 124 3.27 3.71 -16.00
C LYS A 124 3.67 2.24 -16.18
N SER A 125 3.83 1.51 -15.09
CA SER A 125 4.08 0.07 -15.17
C SER A 125 2.77 -0.69 -15.04
N ARG A 126 2.24 -1.15 -16.18
CA ARG A 126 1.06 -2.05 -16.22
C ARG A 126 1.39 -3.40 -15.55
N ALA A 127 2.66 -3.78 -15.51
CA ALA A 127 3.12 -4.99 -14.83
C ALA A 127 2.96 -4.91 -13.30
N LEU A 128 3.07 -3.71 -12.72
CA LEU A 128 2.93 -3.51 -11.27
C LEU A 128 1.50 -3.82 -10.76
N MET A 129 0.51 -3.84 -11.66
CA MET A 129 -0.87 -4.25 -11.35
C MET A 129 -0.96 -5.73 -10.92
N TRP A 130 -0.05 -6.58 -11.38
CA TRP A 130 -0.06 -8.02 -11.06
C TRP A 130 0.63 -8.36 -9.74
N VAL A 131 1.45 -7.46 -9.21
CA VAL A 131 2.23 -7.72 -7.98
C VAL A 131 1.35 -8.09 -6.79
N PRO A 132 0.24 -7.39 -6.49
CA PRO A 132 -0.65 -7.78 -5.39
C PRO A 132 -1.28 -9.17 -5.59
N ALA A 133 -1.64 -9.52 -6.82
CA ALA A 133 -2.24 -10.82 -7.14
C ALA A 133 -1.23 -11.97 -6.99
N LEU A 134 0.01 -11.77 -7.46
CA LEU A 134 1.11 -12.72 -7.27
C LEU A 134 1.46 -12.90 -5.79
N ALA A 135 1.54 -11.81 -5.03
CA ALA A 135 1.79 -11.88 -3.59
C ALA A 135 0.69 -12.65 -2.86
N PHE A 136 -0.58 -12.42 -3.19
CA PHE A 136 -1.70 -13.16 -2.62
C PHE A 136 -1.62 -14.66 -2.93
N PHE A 137 -1.36 -15.01 -4.20
CA PHE A 137 -1.24 -16.41 -4.62
C PHE A 137 -0.09 -17.12 -3.88
N TYR A 138 1.07 -16.47 -3.80
CA TYR A 138 2.26 -17.04 -3.17
C TYR A 138 2.13 -17.17 -1.64
N MET A 139 1.64 -16.13 -0.96
CA MET A 139 1.59 -16.10 0.50
C MET A 139 0.40 -16.86 1.10
N PHE A 140 -0.75 -16.90 0.41
CA PHE A 140 -1.98 -17.48 0.96
C PHE A 140 -2.44 -18.71 0.20
N LEU A 141 -2.49 -18.67 -1.14
CA LEU A 141 -3.08 -19.78 -1.89
C LEU A 141 -2.16 -21.00 -1.95
N TRP A 142 -0.88 -20.79 -2.22
CA TRP A 142 0.12 -21.86 -2.31
C TRP A 142 0.25 -22.70 -1.03
N PRO A 143 0.45 -22.11 0.18
CA PRO A 143 0.54 -22.91 1.41
C PRO A 143 -0.76 -23.64 1.75
N ALA A 144 -1.93 -23.06 1.45
CA ALA A 144 -3.22 -23.74 1.63
C ALA A 144 -3.36 -24.96 0.70
N LEU A 145 -3.00 -24.81 -0.59
CA LEU A 145 -3.01 -25.91 -1.56
C LEU A 145 -2.02 -27.02 -1.19
N TYR A 146 -0.81 -26.65 -0.75
CA TYR A 146 0.21 -27.61 -0.33
C TYR A 146 -0.26 -28.45 0.87
N ARG A 147 -0.94 -27.84 1.85
CA ARG A 147 -1.51 -28.58 2.99
C ARG A 147 -2.65 -29.50 2.58
N TRP A 148 -3.55 -29.01 1.72
CA TRP A 148 -4.63 -29.83 1.20
C TRP A 148 -4.09 -31.05 0.44
N TRP A 149 -3.01 -30.86 -0.34
CA TRP A 149 -2.32 -31.94 -1.05
C TRP A 149 -1.69 -32.99 -0.11
N ILE A 150 -1.16 -32.57 1.04
CA ILE A 150 -0.59 -33.48 2.06
C ILE A 150 -1.68 -34.20 2.88
N GLY A 151 -2.95 -33.82 2.71
CA GLY A 151 -4.07 -34.42 3.45
C GLY A 151 -4.18 -33.96 4.90
N ASP A 152 -3.56 -32.83 5.25
CA ASP A 152 -3.60 -32.29 6.61
C ASP A 152 -4.97 -31.66 6.91
N SER A 153 -5.43 -31.77 8.15
CA SER A 153 -6.74 -31.24 8.55
C SER A 153 -6.74 -29.71 8.49
N LEU A 154 -7.66 -29.12 7.72
CA LEU A 154 -7.89 -27.66 7.66
C LEU A 154 -8.55 -27.09 8.94
N ALA A 155 -8.80 -27.93 9.94
CA ALA A 155 -9.35 -27.51 11.22
C ALA A 155 -8.43 -26.48 11.92
N VAL A 156 -9.04 -25.49 12.57
CA VAL A 156 -8.34 -24.49 13.38
C VAL A 156 -7.60 -25.22 14.51
N ARG A 157 -6.26 -25.12 14.51
CA ARG A 157 -5.41 -25.84 15.48
C ARG A 157 -5.16 -25.06 16.77
N GLY A 158 -5.35 -23.74 16.78
CA GLY A 158 -5.17 -22.92 17.99
C GLY A 158 -5.39 -21.42 17.80
N TRP A 159 -5.48 -20.71 18.93
CA TRP A 159 -5.56 -19.26 19.05
C TRP A 159 -4.32 -18.74 19.77
N GLU A 160 -3.50 -17.93 19.11
CA GLU A 160 -2.36 -17.25 19.72
C GLU A 160 -2.59 -15.73 19.63
N LEU A 161 -3.27 -15.21 20.64
CA LEU A 161 -3.64 -13.79 20.74
C LEU A 161 -2.69 -12.99 21.65
N THR A 162 -1.89 -13.69 22.45
CA THR A 162 -0.88 -13.15 23.38
C THR A 162 0.39 -13.98 23.30
N THR A 163 1.55 -13.34 23.48
CA THR A 163 2.82 -14.04 23.72
C THR A 163 2.80 -14.82 25.03
#